data_AF-A0A1F5K8Y9-F1
#
_entry.id   AF-A0A1F5K8Y9-F1
#
_cell.length_a   1.000
_cell.length_b   1.000
_cell.length_c   1.000
_cell.angle_alpha   90.00
_cell.angle_beta   90.00
_cell.angle_gamma   90.00
#
_symmetry.space_group_name_H-M   'P 1'
#
loop_
_entity.id
_entity.type
_entity.pdbx_description
1 polymer ?
#
loop_
_entity_poly.entity_id
_entity_poly.type
_entity_poly.pdbx_seq_one_letter_code
_entity_poly.pdbx_strand_id
1 'polypeptide(L)'
;MGEALAKGHDRFIAWFSDLQDKNSIQRILMKRLGGYNEETSAFETIGDMRKINSDLGKEIFTSEDEHICFEAYGVTIPGFSLENKTVIQPRLNKDSSLIARLIAFSDLGSSGLLPPGYLKDGNNLFREEQLDIFRKLSGKSPITSEEREDISERIVSWSHSQVDFALGRGKLFEQELGDLSEKVKNALRKRFSAFSASTDASLNVAQAREKMAFAEKIYSLGYLTSDTRSRFINQAHLLT
;
A
#
# COMPACT_ATOMS: atom_id res chain seq x y z
N MET A 1 5.69 -10.59 -20.52
CA MET A 1 4.36 -10.57 -19.88
C MET A 1 4.42 -10.17 -18.41
N GLY A 2 5.06 -10.94 -17.53
CA GLY A 2 5.02 -10.69 -16.07
C GLY A 2 5.40 -9.27 -15.62
N GLU A 3 6.44 -8.66 -16.21
CA GLU A 3 6.83 -7.28 -15.88
C GLU A 3 5.75 -6.25 -16.26
N ALA A 4 5.07 -6.45 -17.39
CA ALA A 4 3.98 -5.56 -17.82
C ALA A 4 2.78 -5.71 -16.88
N LEU A 5 2.45 -6.95 -16.50
CA LEU A 5 1.37 -7.22 -15.56
C LEU A 5 1.63 -6.57 -14.19
N ALA A 6 2.84 -6.72 -13.65
CA ALA A 6 3.21 -6.13 -12.36
C ALA A 6 3.14 -4.59 -12.37
N LYS A 7 3.45 -3.93 -13.50
CA LYS A 7 3.33 -2.47 -13.63
C LYS A 7 1.89 -2.00 -13.82
N GLY A 8 1.02 -2.84 -14.37
CA GLY A 8 -0.34 -2.47 -14.76
C GLY A 8 -1.43 -2.79 -13.73
N HIS A 9 -1.15 -3.57 -12.68
CA HIS A 9 -2.22 -4.03 -11.76
C HIS A 9 -2.92 -2.89 -10.99
N ASP A 10 -2.24 -1.75 -10.81
CA ASP A 10 -2.71 -0.54 -10.13
C ASP A 10 -2.95 0.61 -11.12
N ARG A 11 -3.16 0.30 -12.40
CA ARG A 11 -3.32 1.31 -13.45
C ARG A 11 -4.57 2.17 -13.24
N PHE A 12 -5.66 1.53 -12.83
CA PHE A 12 -6.90 2.21 -12.51
C PHE A 12 -7.12 2.19 -11.00
N ILE A 13 -7.34 3.38 -10.42
CA ILE A 13 -7.62 3.53 -8.99
C ILE A 13 -8.84 4.43 -8.81
N ALA A 14 -9.96 3.81 -8.46
CA ALA A 14 -11.12 4.51 -7.94
C ALA A 14 -11.10 4.54 -6.41
N TRP A 15 -11.66 5.63 -5.89
CA TRP A 15 -11.73 5.92 -4.46
C TRP A 15 -13.15 6.28 -4.06
N PHE A 16 -13.48 6.04 -2.79
CA PHE A 16 -14.63 6.64 -2.15
C PHE A 16 -14.22 7.30 -0.83
N SER A 17 -14.92 8.36 -0.48
CA SER A 17 -14.75 9.04 0.80
C SER A 17 -15.65 8.41 1.86
N ASP A 18 -15.06 7.96 2.95
CA ASP A 18 -15.75 7.58 4.17
C ASP A 18 -15.67 8.76 5.16
N LEU A 19 -16.84 9.24 5.60
CA LEU A 19 -16.93 10.33 6.56
C LEU A 19 -17.08 9.74 7.96
N GLN A 20 -16.18 10.11 8.87
CA GLN A 20 -16.23 9.67 10.25
C GLN A 20 -16.22 10.87 11.18
N ASP A 21 -17.24 10.99 12.01
CA ASP A 21 -17.28 12.00 13.07
C ASP A 21 -16.74 11.38 14.37
N LYS A 22 -15.65 11.95 14.90
CA LYS A 22 -15.13 11.60 16.22
C LYS A 22 -14.86 12.87 17.01
N ASN A 23 -15.48 13.00 18.18
CA ASN A 23 -15.31 14.16 19.07
C ASN A 23 -15.51 15.52 18.36
N SER A 24 -16.53 15.64 17.50
CA SER A 24 -16.79 16.85 16.69
C SER A 24 -15.74 17.16 15.60
N ILE A 25 -14.73 16.30 15.43
CA ILE A 25 -13.80 16.33 14.30
C ILE A 25 -14.35 15.44 13.19
N GLN A 26 -14.65 16.05 12.05
CA GLN A 26 -14.97 15.33 10.82
C GLN A 26 -13.68 14.85 10.15
N ARG A 27 -13.52 13.54 10.05
CA ARG A 27 -12.44 12.87 9.33
C ARG A 27 -12.95 12.44 7.96
N ILE A 28 -12.11 12.61 6.94
CA ILE A 28 -12.39 12.13 5.58
C ILE A 28 -11.33 11.10 5.24
N LEU A 29 -11.72 9.83 5.27
CA LEU A 29 -10.86 8.72 4.92
C LEU A 29 -11.11 8.33 3.47
N MET A 30 -10.03 8.18 2.71
CA MET A 30 -10.09 7.66 1.35
C MET A 30 -9.91 6.14 1.39
N LYS A 31 -10.85 5.42 0.81
CA LYS A 31 -10.77 3.97 0.67
C LYS A 31 -10.73 3.58 -0.81
N ARG A 32 -9.83 2.68 -1.16
CA ARG A 32 -9.78 2.07 -2.50
C ARG A 32 -10.99 1.15 -2.67
N LEU A 33 -11.59 1.15 -3.86
CA LEU A 33 -12.61 0.16 -4.24
C LEU A 33 -11.93 -1.14 -4.68
N GLY A 34 -11.47 -1.93 -3.70
CA GLY A 34 -10.89 -3.26 -3.94
C GLY A 34 -11.88 -4.17 -4.68
N GLY A 35 -11.38 -4.94 -5.64
CA GLY A 35 -12.14 -5.70 -6.62
C GLY A 35 -12.40 -4.91 -7.90
N TYR A 36 -13.01 -3.72 -7.79
CA TYR A 36 -13.31 -2.88 -8.94
C TYR A 36 -12.04 -2.32 -9.61
N ASN A 37 -11.05 -1.93 -8.79
CA ASN A 37 -9.78 -1.41 -9.30
C ASN A 37 -8.99 -2.47 -10.09
N GLU A 38 -8.89 -3.68 -9.55
CA GLU A 38 -8.18 -4.79 -10.17
C GLU A 38 -8.89 -5.27 -11.45
N GLU A 39 -10.22 -5.38 -11.41
CA GLU A 39 -11.03 -5.76 -12.58
C GLU A 39 -10.93 -4.72 -13.70
N THR A 40 -11.02 -3.42 -13.37
CA THR A 40 -10.91 -2.35 -14.36
C THR A 40 -9.49 -2.28 -14.94
N SER A 41 -8.46 -2.41 -14.10
CA SER A 41 -7.06 -2.46 -14.55
C SER A 41 -6.81 -3.64 -15.49
N ALA A 42 -7.45 -4.79 -15.24
CA ALA A 42 -7.35 -5.97 -16.10
C ALA A 42 -8.00 -5.70 -17.47
N PHE A 43 -9.21 -5.14 -17.48
CA PHE A 43 -9.89 -4.80 -18.73
C PHE A 43 -9.13 -3.76 -19.56
N GLU A 44 -8.54 -2.74 -18.93
CA GLU A 44 -7.71 -1.76 -19.64
C GLU A 44 -6.46 -2.41 -20.25
N THR A 45 -5.81 -3.30 -19.49
CA THR A 45 -4.60 -3.99 -19.95
C THR A 45 -4.90 -4.96 -21.11
N ILE A 46 -6.00 -5.69 -21.02
CA ILE A 46 -6.49 -6.56 -22.10
C ILE A 46 -6.89 -5.70 -23.33
N GLY A 47 -7.51 -4.54 -23.10
CA GLY A 47 -7.81 -3.57 -24.15
C GLY A 47 -6.56 -3.15 -24.92
N ASP A 48 -5.47 -2.86 -24.21
CA ASP A 48 -4.18 -2.53 -24.83
C ASP A 48 -3.58 -3.72 -25.59
N MET A 49 -3.65 -4.94 -25.05
CA MET A 49 -3.20 -6.16 -25.75
C MET A 49 -3.90 -6.32 -27.11
N ARG A 50 -5.24 -6.19 -27.11
CA ARG A 50 -6.06 -6.29 -28.33
C ARG A 50 -5.75 -5.16 -29.30
N LYS A 51 -5.57 -3.94 -28.80
CA LYS A 51 -5.19 -2.77 -29.62
C LYS A 51 -3.84 -2.99 -30.30
N ILE A 52 -2.83 -3.50 -29.58
CA ILE A 52 -1.51 -3.79 -30.14
C ILE A 52 -1.59 -4.83 -31.25
N ASN A 53 -2.36 -5.91 -31.06
CA ASN A 53 -2.58 -6.91 -32.12
C ASN A 53 -3.21 -6.28 -33.36
N SER A 54 -4.24 -5.45 -33.16
CA SER A 54 -4.95 -4.75 -34.25
C SER A 54 -4.03 -3.79 -35.00
N ASP A 55 -3.28 -2.94 -34.29
CA ASP A 55 -2.38 -1.94 -34.89
C ASP A 55 -1.26 -2.58 -35.71
N LEU A 56 -0.79 -3.76 -35.29
CA LEU A 56 0.28 -4.49 -35.96
C LEU A 56 -0.22 -5.50 -37.02
N GLY A 57 -1.53 -5.74 -37.09
CA GLY A 57 -2.13 -6.73 -37.99
C GLY A 57 -1.65 -8.16 -37.76
N LYS A 58 -1.18 -8.49 -36.55
CA LYS A 58 -0.69 -9.83 -36.19
C LYS A 58 -0.98 -10.16 -34.74
N GLU A 59 -1.12 -11.46 -34.44
CA GLU A 59 -1.29 -11.94 -33.07
C GLU A 59 0.05 -11.89 -32.32
N ILE A 60 0.19 -10.90 -31.44
CA ILE A 60 1.29 -10.80 -30.46
C ILE A 60 0.85 -11.39 -29.11
N PHE A 61 -0.38 -11.07 -28.71
CA PHE A 61 -1.01 -11.56 -27.49
C PHE A 61 -2.15 -12.50 -27.84
N THR A 62 -2.20 -13.65 -27.17
CA THR A 62 -3.22 -14.68 -27.37
C THR A 62 -4.37 -14.50 -26.39
N SER A 63 -5.47 -15.22 -26.59
CA SER A 63 -6.57 -15.29 -25.61
C SER A 63 -6.12 -15.87 -24.26
N GLU A 64 -5.12 -16.75 -24.26
CA GLU A 64 -4.52 -17.28 -23.04
C GLU A 64 -3.79 -16.17 -22.25
N ASP A 65 -3.10 -15.26 -22.95
CA ASP A 65 -2.44 -14.12 -22.29
C ASP A 65 -3.44 -13.17 -21.64
N GLU A 66 -4.59 -12.96 -22.29
CA GLU A 66 -5.70 -12.19 -21.72
C GLU A 66 -6.26 -12.88 -20.47
N HIS A 67 -6.41 -14.21 -20.49
CA HIS A 67 -6.86 -14.99 -19.34
C HIS A 67 -5.88 -14.89 -18.17
N ILE A 68 -4.58 -15.07 -18.42
CA ILE A 68 -3.52 -14.93 -17.43
C ILE A 68 -3.51 -13.51 -16.85
N CYS A 69 -3.74 -12.48 -17.67
CA CYS A 69 -3.84 -11.10 -17.20
C CYS A 69 -5.00 -10.92 -16.23
N PHE A 70 -6.19 -11.40 -16.61
CA PHE A 70 -7.39 -11.30 -15.79
C PHE A 70 -7.24 -12.05 -14.46
N GLU A 71 -6.70 -13.28 -14.50
CA GLU A 71 -6.43 -14.06 -13.32
C GLU A 71 -5.39 -13.39 -12.41
N ALA A 72 -4.27 -12.92 -12.97
CA ALA A 72 -3.18 -12.31 -12.22
C ALA A 72 -3.62 -11.06 -11.44
N TYR A 73 -4.56 -10.28 -11.97
CA TYR A 73 -5.10 -9.12 -11.27
C TYR A 73 -6.24 -9.53 -10.33
N GLY A 74 -7.03 -10.53 -10.73
CA GLY A 74 -8.06 -11.09 -9.87
C GLY A 74 -7.51 -11.64 -8.55
N VAL A 75 -6.30 -12.22 -8.55
CA VAL A 75 -5.68 -12.72 -7.30
C VAL A 75 -5.11 -11.61 -6.41
N THR A 76 -4.85 -10.39 -6.92
CA THR A 76 -4.32 -9.29 -6.11
C THR A 76 -5.39 -8.53 -5.33
N ILE A 77 -6.68 -8.85 -5.54
CA ILE A 77 -7.79 -8.24 -4.80
C ILE A 77 -7.55 -8.40 -3.29
N PRO A 78 -7.47 -7.30 -2.52
CA PRO A 78 -7.09 -7.36 -1.13
C PRO A 78 -8.25 -7.80 -0.23
N GLY A 79 -7.92 -8.58 0.79
CA GLY A 79 -8.71 -8.81 2.00
C GLY A 79 -7.88 -8.51 3.24
N PHE A 80 -8.50 -8.48 4.43
CA PHE A 80 -7.77 -8.25 5.67
C PHE A 80 -7.95 -9.42 6.64
N SER A 81 -6.83 -9.97 7.13
CA SER A 81 -6.84 -10.99 8.17
C SER A 81 -6.73 -10.31 9.54
N LEU A 82 -7.79 -10.37 10.34
CA LEU A 82 -7.78 -9.87 11.71
C LEU A 82 -6.80 -10.66 12.59
N GLU A 83 -6.69 -11.97 12.37
CA GLU A 83 -5.79 -12.86 13.10
C GLU A 83 -4.32 -12.50 12.86
N ASN A 84 -3.93 -12.29 11.60
CA ASN A 84 -2.56 -11.97 11.24
C ASN A 84 -2.29 -10.46 11.20
N LYS A 85 -3.31 -9.63 11.41
CA LYS A 85 -3.26 -8.15 11.36
C LYS A 85 -2.59 -7.62 10.10
N THR A 86 -2.91 -8.22 8.96
CA THR A 86 -2.28 -7.88 7.68
C THR A 86 -3.20 -8.18 6.50
N VAL A 87 -2.80 -7.74 5.32
CA VAL A 87 -3.52 -8.00 4.07
C VAL A 87 -3.30 -9.45 3.61
N ILE A 88 -4.38 -10.05 3.13
CA ILE A 88 -4.43 -11.35 2.44
C ILE A 88 -4.95 -11.15 1.02
N GLN A 89 -4.66 -12.11 0.16
CA GLN A 89 -5.20 -12.19 -1.20
C GLN A 89 -6.16 -13.39 -1.27
N PRO A 90 -7.45 -13.25 -0.90
CA PRO A 90 -8.37 -14.37 -0.68
C PRO A 90 -8.61 -15.23 -1.93
N ARG A 91 -8.32 -14.72 -3.13
CA ARG A 91 -8.48 -15.46 -4.39
C ARG A 91 -7.21 -16.23 -4.77
N LEU A 92 -6.06 -15.95 -4.15
CA LEU A 92 -4.81 -16.67 -4.37
C LEU A 92 -4.93 -18.10 -3.80
N ASN A 93 -4.85 -19.10 -4.65
CA ASN A 93 -4.98 -20.50 -4.25
C ASN A 93 -4.01 -21.42 -5.02
N LYS A 94 -4.14 -22.73 -4.85
CA LYS A 94 -3.27 -23.75 -5.47
C LYS A 94 -3.50 -23.94 -6.96
N ASP A 95 -4.71 -23.66 -7.42
CA ASP A 95 -5.11 -23.79 -8.81
C ASP A 95 -4.78 -22.52 -9.60
N SER A 96 -4.33 -21.45 -8.93
CA SER A 96 -3.87 -20.22 -9.57
C SER A 96 -2.61 -20.46 -10.41
N SER A 97 -2.55 -19.83 -11.59
CA SER A 97 -1.36 -19.93 -12.45
C SER A 97 -0.10 -19.44 -11.73
N LEU A 98 1.05 -19.98 -12.13
CA LEU A 98 2.34 -19.58 -11.56
C LEU A 98 2.60 -18.07 -11.75
N ILE A 99 2.14 -17.49 -12.87
CA ILE A 99 2.26 -16.06 -13.13
C ILE A 99 1.39 -15.27 -12.14
N ALA A 100 0.12 -15.65 -11.96
CA ALA A 100 -0.77 -15.01 -11.00
C ALA A 100 -0.18 -15.05 -9.58
N ARG A 101 0.36 -16.21 -9.15
CA ARG A 101 1.04 -16.35 -7.86
C ARG A 101 2.25 -15.43 -7.72
N LEU A 102 3.09 -15.31 -8.75
CA LEU A 102 4.26 -14.43 -8.72
C LEU A 102 3.89 -12.94 -8.68
N ILE A 103 2.82 -12.55 -9.38
CA ILE A 103 2.28 -11.19 -9.30
C ILE A 103 1.76 -10.91 -7.90
N ALA A 104 0.97 -11.83 -7.33
CA ALA A 104 0.43 -11.75 -5.98
C ALA A 104 1.53 -11.56 -4.91
N PHE A 105 2.62 -12.34 -4.99
CA PHE A 105 3.79 -12.17 -4.10
C PHE A 105 4.51 -10.84 -4.29
N SER A 106 4.54 -10.32 -5.52
CA SER A 106 5.21 -9.06 -5.83
C SER A 106 4.43 -7.86 -5.26
N ASP A 107 3.11 -7.91 -5.38
CA ASP A 107 2.17 -6.89 -4.89
C ASP A 107 2.27 -6.69 -3.36
N LEU A 108 2.22 -7.77 -2.57
CA LEU A 108 2.35 -7.69 -1.11
C LEU A 108 3.81 -7.74 -0.59
N GLY A 109 4.75 -7.62 -1.51
CA GLY A 109 6.13 -8.03 -1.33
C GLY A 109 7.02 -7.08 -0.55
N SER A 110 6.66 -5.80 -0.43
CA SER A 110 7.58 -4.75 0.02
C SER A 110 8.19 -5.05 1.39
N SER A 111 7.39 -5.56 2.33
CA SER A 111 7.83 -5.98 3.68
C SER A 111 8.86 -7.11 3.68
N GLY A 112 8.82 -8.02 2.70
CA GLY A 112 9.79 -9.10 2.54
C GLY A 112 11.01 -8.74 1.69
N LEU A 113 10.97 -7.63 0.94
CA LEU A 113 11.98 -7.27 -0.06
C LEU A 113 13.01 -6.26 0.44
N LEU A 114 12.55 -5.10 0.92
CA LEU A 114 13.44 -3.97 1.21
C LEU A 114 12.84 -3.08 2.32
N PRO A 115 13.39 -3.08 3.54
CA PRO A 115 12.83 -2.34 4.66
C PRO A 115 12.63 -0.83 4.41
N PRO A 116 13.58 -0.09 3.80
CA PRO A 116 13.34 1.29 3.42
C PRO A 116 12.18 1.50 2.43
N GLY A 117 12.00 0.56 1.50
CA GLY A 117 10.88 0.57 0.55
C GLY A 117 9.56 0.38 1.28
N TYR A 118 9.48 -0.63 2.14
CA TYR A 118 8.30 -0.90 2.96
C TYR A 118 7.87 0.31 3.82
N LEU A 119 8.82 0.96 4.50
CA LEU A 119 8.53 2.17 5.30
C LEU A 119 8.01 3.32 4.43
N LYS A 120 8.58 3.51 3.24
CA LYS A 120 8.14 4.53 2.30
C LYS A 120 6.73 4.25 1.81
N ASP A 121 6.44 3.02 1.44
CA ASP A 121 5.13 2.60 0.95
C ASP A 121 4.05 2.74 2.04
N GLY A 122 4.34 2.32 3.27
CA GLY A 122 3.45 2.53 4.42
C GLY A 122 3.16 4.01 4.69
N ASN A 123 4.16 4.89 4.54
CA ASN A 123 3.93 6.33 4.65
C ASN A 123 3.10 6.88 3.49
N ASN A 124 3.31 6.40 2.26
CA ASN A 124 2.52 6.80 1.09
C ASN A 124 1.05 6.42 1.28
N LEU A 125 0.80 5.16 1.68
CA LEU A 125 -0.54 4.66 1.92
C LEU A 125 -1.27 5.45 3.00
N PHE A 126 -0.59 5.82 4.10
CA PHE A 126 -1.19 6.71 5.10
C PHE A 126 -1.61 8.05 4.50
N ARG A 127 -0.77 8.67 3.66
CA ARG A 127 -1.11 9.96 3.04
C ARG A 127 -2.27 9.84 2.05
N GLU A 128 -2.36 8.72 1.35
CA GLU A 128 -3.47 8.42 0.45
C GLU A 128 -4.78 8.27 1.23
N GLU A 129 -4.79 7.48 2.30
CA GLU A 129 -5.99 7.23 3.11
C GLU A 129 -6.44 8.45 3.93
N GLN A 130 -5.50 9.25 4.43
CA GLN A 130 -5.77 10.33 5.38
C GLN A 130 -5.73 11.71 4.70
N LEU A 131 -6.45 11.84 3.57
CA LEU A 131 -6.45 13.04 2.73
C LEU A 131 -6.95 14.30 3.44
N ASP A 132 -7.80 14.15 4.46
CA ASP A 132 -8.23 15.23 5.34
C ASP A 132 -7.04 15.94 6.01
N ILE A 133 -6.01 15.20 6.43
CA ILE A 133 -4.80 15.76 7.05
C ILE A 133 -4.11 16.70 6.06
N PHE A 134 -3.94 16.27 4.80
CA PHE A 134 -3.36 17.12 3.76
C PHE A 134 -4.19 18.39 3.53
N ARG A 135 -5.52 18.25 3.46
CA ARG A 135 -6.44 19.40 3.28
C ARG A 135 -6.35 20.39 4.44
N LYS A 136 -6.25 19.89 5.68
CA LYS A 136 -6.09 20.71 6.89
C LYS A 136 -4.75 21.43 6.89
N LEU A 137 -3.65 20.73 6.59
CA LEU A 137 -2.32 21.32 6.49
C LEU A 137 -2.19 22.35 5.37
N SER A 138 -2.91 22.16 4.25
CA SER A 138 -2.91 23.09 3.12
C SER A 138 -3.93 24.22 3.26
N GLY A 139 -4.79 24.16 4.28
CA GLY A 139 -5.86 25.12 4.53
C GLY A 139 -5.34 26.45 5.06
N LYS A 140 -6.19 27.49 4.98
CA LYS A 140 -5.90 28.81 5.57
C LYS A 140 -6.23 28.87 7.07
N SER A 141 -7.13 28.00 7.53
CA SER A 141 -7.53 27.95 8.94
C SER A 141 -6.43 27.31 9.78
N PRO A 142 -6.09 27.88 10.94
CA PRO A 142 -5.16 27.25 11.87
C PRO A 142 -5.67 25.89 12.33
N ILE A 143 -4.76 24.92 12.49
CA ILE A 143 -5.08 23.62 13.09
C ILE A 143 -5.18 23.81 14.61
N THR A 144 -6.35 23.47 15.16
CA THR A 144 -6.66 23.51 16.59
C THR A 144 -5.83 22.50 17.38
N SER A 145 -5.73 22.66 18.71
CA SER A 145 -5.00 21.71 19.56
C SER A 145 -5.60 20.30 19.49
N GLU A 146 -6.94 20.19 19.48
CA GLU A 146 -7.65 18.92 19.41
C GLU A 146 -7.37 18.19 18.08
N GLU A 147 -7.37 18.90 16.95
CA GLU A 147 -7.00 18.33 15.65
C GLU A 147 -5.53 17.89 15.61
N ARG A 148 -4.61 18.62 16.27
CA ARG A 148 -3.19 18.20 16.34
C ARG A 148 -3.02 16.91 17.13
N GLU A 149 -3.75 16.76 18.23
CA GLU A 149 -3.75 15.55 19.05
C GLU A 149 -4.34 14.38 18.25
N ASP A 150 -5.51 14.56 17.63
CA ASP A 150 -6.16 13.55 16.77
C ASP A 150 -5.23 13.04 15.67
N ILE A 151 -4.60 13.98 14.94
CA ILE A 151 -3.67 13.65 13.86
C ILE A 151 -2.43 12.94 14.43
N SER A 152 -1.89 13.40 15.56
CA SER A 152 -0.73 12.76 16.19
C SER A 152 -1.02 11.32 16.60
N GLU A 153 -2.19 11.06 17.18
CA GLU A 153 -2.64 9.72 17.55
C GLU A 153 -2.77 8.82 16.32
N ARG A 154 -3.38 9.30 15.24
CA ARG A 154 -3.52 8.55 13.98
C ARG A 154 -2.17 8.16 13.40
N ILE A 155 -1.21 9.07 13.41
CA ILE A 155 0.15 8.83 12.90
C ILE A 155 0.87 7.76 13.72
N VAL A 156 0.80 7.87 15.05
CA VAL A 156 1.44 6.90 15.97
C VAL A 156 0.77 5.54 15.83
N SER A 157 -0.56 5.49 15.83
CA SER A 157 -1.33 4.26 15.65
C SER A 157 -1.02 3.57 14.32
N TRP A 158 -0.96 4.32 13.22
CA TRP A 158 -0.55 3.80 11.92
C TRP A 158 0.87 3.22 11.96
N SER A 159 1.81 3.93 12.57
CA SER A 159 3.18 3.44 12.67
C SER A 159 3.29 2.11 13.42
N HIS A 160 2.53 1.94 14.49
CA HIS A 160 2.46 0.65 15.20
C HIS A 160 1.81 -0.44 14.37
N SER A 161 0.77 -0.12 13.59
CA SER A 161 0.13 -1.11 12.72
C SER A 161 1.08 -1.66 11.66
N GLN A 162 2.07 -0.88 11.19
CA GLN A 162 3.08 -1.36 10.24
C GLN A 162 3.99 -2.46 10.82
N VAL A 163 4.19 -2.49 12.15
CA VAL A 163 4.94 -3.55 12.82
C VAL A 163 4.17 -4.86 12.75
N ASP A 164 2.91 -4.83 13.18
CA ASP A 164 1.99 -5.97 13.12
C ASP A 164 1.81 -6.46 11.68
N PHE A 165 1.69 -5.54 10.72
CA PHE A 165 1.53 -5.87 9.31
C PHE A 165 2.73 -6.65 8.75
N ALA A 166 3.97 -6.20 9.01
CA ALA A 166 5.17 -6.88 8.53
C ALA A 166 5.33 -8.27 9.15
N LEU A 167 5.05 -8.39 10.45
CA LEU A 167 5.03 -9.67 11.16
C LEU A 167 3.99 -10.63 10.56
N GLY A 168 2.77 -10.13 10.33
CA GLY A 168 1.69 -10.87 9.70
C GLY A 168 2.06 -11.38 8.31
N ARG A 169 2.66 -10.51 7.47
CA ARG A 169 3.08 -10.89 6.12
C ARG A 169 4.13 -12.01 6.14
N GLY A 170 5.09 -11.95 7.05
CA GLY A 170 6.07 -13.03 7.21
C GLY A 170 5.44 -14.38 7.57
N LYS A 171 4.41 -14.38 8.44
CA LYS A 171 3.67 -15.60 8.81
C LYS A 171 2.86 -16.18 7.65
N LEU A 172 2.17 -15.32 6.91
CA LEU A 172 1.33 -15.73 5.79
C LEU A 172 2.13 -16.17 4.58
N PHE A 173 3.29 -15.55 4.34
CA PHE A 173 4.13 -15.86 3.18
C PHE A 173 4.44 -17.36 3.08
N GLU A 174 4.80 -18.02 4.18
CA GLU A 174 5.07 -19.46 4.19
C GLU A 174 3.82 -20.31 3.89
N GLN A 175 2.62 -19.86 4.27
CA GLN A 175 1.37 -20.54 3.93
C GLN A 175 1.05 -20.36 2.43
N GLU A 176 1.25 -19.15 1.91
CA GLU A 176 0.99 -18.80 0.51
C GLU A 176 1.95 -19.49 -0.47
N LEU A 177 3.16 -19.88 -0.02
CA LEU A 177 4.07 -20.75 -0.80
C LEU A 177 3.43 -22.10 -1.15
N GLY A 178 2.47 -22.58 -0.35
CA GLY A 178 1.61 -23.72 -0.62
C GLY A 178 2.32 -24.96 -1.17
N ASP A 179 1.89 -25.39 -2.35
CA ASP A 179 2.33 -26.59 -3.06
C ASP A 179 3.39 -26.34 -4.14
N LEU A 180 3.99 -25.13 -4.18
CA LEU A 180 5.08 -24.84 -5.10
C LEU A 180 6.24 -25.82 -4.91
N SER A 181 6.97 -26.11 -6.00
CA SER A 181 8.17 -26.94 -5.90
C SER A 181 9.19 -26.33 -4.93
N GLU A 182 9.94 -27.17 -4.22
CA GLU A 182 10.94 -26.71 -3.25
C GLU A 182 11.99 -25.78 -3.87
N LYS A 183 12.34 -26.00 -5.15
CA LYS A 183 13.22 -25.10 -5.89
C LYS A 183 12.65 -23.67 -5.95
N VAL A 184 11.35 -23.53 -6.26
CA VAL A 184 10.67 -22.24 -6.34
C VAL A 184 10.50 -21.63 -4.95
N LYS A 185 10.09 -22.41 -3.96
CA LYS A 185 9.97 -21.95 -2.57
C LYS A 185 11.27 -21.37 -2.04
N ASN A 186 12.39 -22.08 -2.26
CA ASN A 186 13.70 -21.61 -1.81
C ASN A 186 14.15 -20.34 -2.53
N ALA A 187 13.84 -20.20 -3.83
CA ALA A 187 14.10 -18.96 -4.56
C ALA A 187 13.28 -17.79 -3.99
N LEU A 188 12.00 -18.01 -3.70
CA LEU A 188 11.11 -17.01 -3.11
C LEU A 188 11.55 -16.64 -1.68
N ARG A 189 11.87 -17.60 -0.80
CA ARG A 189 12.40 -17.32 0.56
C ARG A 189 13.67 -16.48 0.52
N LYS A 190 14.59 -16.79 -0.40
CA LYS A 190 15.82 -16.00 -0.59
C LYS A 190 15.48 -14.57 -1.00
N ARG A 191 14.51 -14.41 -1.91
CA ARG A 191 14.08 -13.10 -2.42
C ARG A 191 13.33 -12.28 -1.36
N PHE A 192 12.44 -12.90 -0.61
CA PHE A 192 11.59 -12.31 0.42
C PHE A 192 12.13 -12.59 1.83
N SER A 193 13.39 -12.23 2.07
CA SER A 193 14.10 -12.55 3.33
C SER A 193 14.07 -11.43 4.37
N ALA A 194 13.50 -10.25 4.04
CA ALA A 194 13.64 -9.04 4.84
C ALA A 194 12.51 -8.80 5.87
N PHE A 195 11.56 -9.71 6.07
CA PHE A 195 10.41 -9.50 6.97
C PHE A 195 10.80 -9.08 8.39
N SER A 196 11.80 -9.73 8.98
CA SER A 196 12.31 -9.37 10.32
C SER A 196 12.91 -7.96 10.32
N ALA A 197 13.74 -7.65 9.33
CA ALA A 197 14.36 -6.33 9.22
C ALA A 197 13.32 -5.21 9.00
N SER A 198 12.25 -5.49 8.23
CA SER A 198 11.12 -4.57 8.06
C SER A 198 10.31 -4.37 9.33
N THR A 199 10.17 -5.42 10.14
CA THR A 199 9.53 -5.35 11.46
C THR A 199 10.34 -4.45 12.39
N ASP A 200 11.64 -4.71 12.53
CA ASP A 200 12.53 -3.93 13.39
C ASP A 200 12.59 -2.46 12.96
N ALA A 201 12.70 -2.22 11.65
CA ALA A 201 12.70 -0.88 11.09
C ALA A 201 11.38 -0.13 11.40
N SER A 202 10.24 -0.81 11.28
CA SER A 202 8.92 -0.24 11.60
C SER A 202 8.77 0.06 13.08
N LEU A 203 9.26 -0.83 13.95
CA LEU A 203 9.23 -0.64 15.40
C LEU A 203 10.05 0.59 15.81
N ASN A 204 11.25 0.74 15.24
CA ASN A 204 12.10 1.91 15.47
C ASN A 204 11.40 3.21 15.04
N VAL A 205 10.74 3.22 13.88
CA VAL A 205 9.98 4.37 13.39
C VAL A 205 8.79 4.69 14.30
N ALA A 206 8.06 3.67 14.76
CA ALA A 206 6.91 3.84 15.65
C ALA A 206 7.33 4.46 16.98
N GLN A 207 8.34 3.88 17.64
CA GLN A 207 8.88 4.39 18.91
C GLN A 207 9.49 5.78 18.78
N ALA A 208 10.10 6.10 17.63
CA ALA A 208 10.61 7.44 17.37
C ALA A 208 9.46 8.45 17.25
N ARG A 209 8.40 8.12 16.48
CA ARG A 209 7.26 9.01 16.25
C ARG A 209 6.45 9.30 17.52
N GLU A 210 6.39 8.38 18.48
CA GLU A 210 5.78 8.66 19.80
C GLU A 210 6.37 9.90 20.46
N LYS A 211 7.70 10.06 20.35
CA LYS A 211 8.47 11.11 21.03
C LYS A 211 8.58 12.41 20.22
N MET A 212 8.23 12.37 18.94
CA MET A 212 8.33 13.52 18.03
C MET A 212 7.29 14.60 18.36
N ALA A 213 7.64 15.87 18.16
CA ALA A 213 6.67 16.94 18.12
C ALA A 213 5.74 16.81 16.89
N PHE A 214 4.58 17.49 16.91
CA PHE A 214 3.61 17.43 15.81
C PHE A 214 4.23 17.71 14.44
N ALA A 215 5.01 18.80 14.32
CA ALA A 215 5.64 19.17 13.05
C ALA A 215 6.63 18.11 12.54
N GLU A 216 7.37 17.46 13.43
CA GLU A 216 8.30 16.39 13.10
C GLU A 216 7.57 15.14 12.62
N LYS A 217 6.44 14.79 13.27
CA LYS A 217 5.58 13.68 12.82
C LYS A 217 5.09 13.91 11.38
N ILE A 218 4.53 15.08 11.10
CA ILE A 218 4.05 15.48 9.77
C ILE A 218 5.17 15.42 8.73
N TYR A 219 6.34 15.95 9.05
CA TYR A 219 7.50 15.90 8.17
C TYR A 219 7.99 14.46 7.92
N SER A 220 8.09 13.64 8.97
CA SER A 220 8.53 12.25 8.88
C SER A 220 7.61 11.38 8.01
N LEU A 221 6.35 11.78 7.86
CA LEU A 221 5.37 11.13 6.99
C LEU A 221 5.39 11.65 5.56
N GLY A 222 6.15 12.71 5.26
CA GLY A 222 6.26 13.28 3.91
C GLY A 222 5.10 14.18 3.50
N TYR A 223 4.30 14.71 4.45
CA TYR A 223 3.30 15.74 4.14
C TYR A 223 3.91 17.10 3.80
N LEU A 224 5.14 17.36 4.28
CA LEU A 224 5.87 18.59 4.03
C LEU A 224 7.17 18.28 3.27
N THR A 225 7.42 19.07 2.24
CA THR A 225 8.70 19.10 1.52
C THR A 225 9.64 20.15 2.12
N SER A 226 10.93 20.10 1.77
CA SER A 226 11.91 21.12 2.18
C SER A 226 11.47 22.55 1.85
N ASP A 227 10.74 22.76 0.76
CA ASP A 227 10.23 24.08 0.31
C ASP A 227 9.02 24.58 1.10
N THR A 228 8.24 23.69 1.72
CA THR A 228 7.07 24.08 2.55
C THR A 228 7.43 24.28 4.03
N ARG A 229 8.66 23.94 4.41
CA ARG A 229 9.22 24.06 5.77
C ARG A 229 9.20 25.50 6.31
N SER A 230 9.49 26.48 5.45
CA SER A 230 9.52 27.91 5.82
C SER A 230 8.14 28.47 6.19
N ARG A 231 7.06 27.96 5.58
CA ARG A 231 5.69 28.40 5.90
C ARG A 231 5.19 27.87 7.25
N PHE A 232 5.55 26.62 7.60
CA PHE A 232 5.12 26.01 8.86
C PHE A 232 5.96 26.44 10.06
N ILE A 233 7.28 26.59 9.92
CA ILE A 233 8.13 27.06 11.01
C ILE A 233 7.77 28.50 11.41
N ASN A 234 7.43 29.36 10.45
CA ASN A 234 7.01 30.74 10.74
C ASN A 234 5.64 30.83 11.43
N GLN A 235 4.77 29.83 11.30
CA GLN A 235 3.51 29.77 12.05
C GLN A 235 3.66 29.11 13.43
N ALA A 236 4.62 28.21 13.61
CA ALA A 236 4.90 27.58 14.90
C ALA A 236 5.50 28.56 15.93
N HIS A 237 6.22 29.59 15.48
CA HIS A 237 6.73 30.66 16.35
C HIS A 237 5.69 31.71 16.75
N LEU A 238 4.46 31.65 16.21
CA LEU A 238 3.38 32.58 16.55
C LEU A 238 2.37 32.00 17.56
N LEU A 239 2.63 30.81 18.11
CA LEU A 239 1.72 30.09 19.01
C LEU A 239 2.38 29.56 20.30
N THR A 240 3.55 30.07 20.66
CA THR A 240 4.04 30.06 22.06
C THR A 240 3.64 31.37 22.72
#